data_AF-A0A939EAZ6-F1
#
_entry.id   AF-A0A939EAZ6-F1
#
_cell.length_a   1.000
_cell.length_b   1.000
_cell.length_c   1.000
_cell.angle_alpha   90.00
_cell.angle_beta   90.00
_cell.angle_gamma   90.00
#
_symmetry.space_group_name_H-M   'P 1'
#
loop_
_entity.id
_entity.type
_entity.pdbx_description
1 polymer ?
#
loop_
_entity_poly.entity_id
_entity_poly.type
_entity_poly.pdbx_seq_one_letter_code
_entity_poly.pdbx_strand_id
1 'polypeptide(L)'
;MNIAVLAATLCGPALPAVAQSADGAQWQQSGYDDENGGRSYTLTYGIPETDAWALNAFCEARAKGPGIPLMLALNFGARNNGDVVEVIFSTGAYQTVFSGTVSIQSDEYAGVEVMIGVEDPFWNALGQGDALLYGLPGEEMRSVPLRGANAPVRSFLDHCQQTFAATDAATPPAPEGPFTYNCDDGSHFYLTFDNSQSTSVATISLGSNSATLVQAPSASGTLYKFGALEMHTKGDEAMIVTPQDTVRCMRQR
;
A
#
# COMPACT_ATOMS: atom_id res chain seq x y z
N MET A 1 -58.38 36.07 27.06
CA MET A 1 -58.10 34.62 27.04
C MET A 1 -57.15 34.39 25.87
N ASN A 2 -55.84 34.44 26.14
CA ASN A 2 -54.80 34.39 25.10
C ASN A 2 -54.39 32.94 24.85
N ILE A 3 -54.46 32.51 23.59
CA ILE A 3 -53.97 31.20 23.14
C ILE A 3 -52.51 31.40 22.71
N ALA A 4 -51.58 30.80 23.45
CA ALA A 4 -50.17 30.71 23.08
C ALA A 4 -49.99 29.53 22.12
N VAL A 5 -49.48 29.79 20.92
CA VAL A 5 -49.09 28.77 19.94
C VAL A 5 -47.65 28.36 20.26
N LEU A 6 -47.45 27.12 20.69
CA LEU A 6 -46.13 26.48 20.78
C LEU A 6 -45.70 26.03 19.38
N ALA A 7 -44.63 26.64 18.86
CA ALA A 7 -43.90 26.13 17.71
C ALA A 7 -42.93 25.04 18.19
N ALA A 8 -43.17 23.79 17.79
CA ALA A 8 -42.27 22.68 18.03
C ALA A 8 -41.21 22.63 16.91
N THR A 9 -39.97 22.94 17.26
CA THR A 9 -38.81 22.79 16.36
C THR A 9 -38.41 21.32 16.30
N LEU A 10 -38.60 20.69 15.14
CA LEU A 10 -38.13 19.33 14.85
C LEU A 10 -36.62 19.38 14.56
N CYS A 11 -35.79 19.04 15.55
CA CYS A 11 -34.41 18.62 15.30
C CYS A 11 -34.43 17.15 14.88
N GLY A 12 -34.38 16.88 13.58
CA GLY A 12 -34.04 15.55 13.07
C GLY A 12 -32.54 15.28 13.25
N PRO A 13 -32.13 14.04 13.57
CA PRO A 13 -30.71 13.69 13.62
C PRO A 13 -30.12 13.77 12.20
N ALA A 14 -29.02 14.51 12.06
CA ALA A 14 -28.17 14.42 10.88
C ALA A 14 -27.51 13.04 10.88
N LEU A 15 -27.93 12.18 9.96
CA LEU A 15 -27.21 10.94 9.70
C LEU A 15 -25.85 11.29 9.07
N PRO A 16 -24.75 10.63 9.47
CA PRO A 16 -23.47 10.80 8.79
C PRO A 16 -23.63 10.38 7.33
N ALA A 17 -23.12 11.19 6.40
CA ALA A 17 -23.11 10.88 4.99
C ALA A 17 -22.20 9.67 4.75
N VAL A 18 -22.81 8.51 4.53
CA VAL A 18 -22.13 7.31 4.09
C VAL A 18 -21.85 7.49 2.60
N ALA A 19 -20.58 7.48 2.21
CA ALA A 19 -20.17 7.48 0.81
C ALA A 19 -20.53 6.12 0.16
N GLN A 20 -21.81 5.90 -0.12
CA GLN A 20 -22.24 5.03 -1.21
C GLN A 20 -21.58 5.56 -2.48
N SER A 21 -21.15 4.67 -3.39
CA SER A 21 -20.53 5.02 -4.68
C SER A 21 -21.23 6.25 -5.27
N ALA A 22 -20.58 7.41 -5.19
CA ALA A 22 -21.23 8.67 -5.49
C ALA A 22 -21.60 8.70 -6.98
N ASP A 23 -22.83 9.12 -7.29
CA ASP A 23 -23.28 9.29 -8.66
C ASP A 23 -22.24 10.11 -9.45
N GLY A 24 -21.68 9.54 -10.51
CA GLY A 24 -20.65 10.16 -11.35
C GLY A 24 -19.21 9.70 -11.11
N ALA A 25 -18.94 8.88 -10.09
CA ALA A 25 -17.61 8.32 -9.88
C ALA A 25 -17.21 7.33 -10.98
N GLN A 26 -15.97 7.42 -11.46
CA GLN A 26 -15.45 6.63 -12.56
C GLN A 26 -13.96 6.31 -12.40
N TRP A 27 -13.51 5.26 -13.10
CA TRP A 27 -12.10 4.89 -13.17
C TRP A 27 -11.36 5.77 -14.18
N GLN A 28 -10.25 6.35 -13.75
CA GLN A 28 -9.42 7.22 -14.58
C GLN A 28 -7.95 6.97 -14.30
N GLN A 29 -7.12 7.18 -15.32
CA GLN A 29 -5.68 7.21 -15.17
C GLN A 29 -5.18 8.56 -15.72
N SER A 30 -4.34 9.23 -14.95
CA SER A 30 -3.72 10.50 -15.32
C SER A 30 -2.21 10.43 -15.13
N GLY A 31 -1.49 11.33 -15.81
CA GLY A 31 -0.05 11.47 -15.67
C GLY A 31 0.32 12.94 -15.57
N TYR A 32 1.32 13.25 -14.76
CA TYR A 32 1.84 14.58 -14.50
C TYR A 32 3.36 14.57 -14.61
N ASP A 33 3.92 15.58 -15.28
CA ASP A 33 5.36 15.81 -15.35
C ASP A 33 5.71 16.88 -14.30
N ASP A 34 6.65 16.59 -13.41
CA ASP A 34 7.19 17.52 -12.42
C ASP A 34 8.19 18.50 -13.04
N GLU A 35 8.52 19.57 -12.29
CA GLU A 35 9.46 20.62 -12.73
C GLU A 35 10.88 20.09 -13.02
N ASN A 36 11.24 18.92 -12.48
CA ASN A 36 12.52 18.25 -12.64
C ASN A 36 12.51 17.19 -13.74
N GLY A 37 11.42 17.10 -14.53
CA GLY A 37 11.24 16.12 -15.60
C GLY A 37 10.94 14.70 -15.10
N GLY A 38 10.65 14.52 -13.82
CA GLY A 38 10.09 13.29 -13.28
C GLY A 38 8.61 13.16 -13.67
N ARG A 39 8.19 11.95 -14.04
CA ARG A 39 6.79 11.69 -14.42
C ARG A 39 6.11 10.82 -13.38
N SER A 40 4.95 11.26 -12.94
CA SER A 40 4.10 10.53 -12.00
C SER A 40 2.80 10.13 -12.68
N TYR A 41 2.29 8.96 -12.33
CA TYR A 41 1.04 8.43 -12.83
C TYR A 41 0.12 8.12 -11.65
N THR A 42 -1.17 8.41 -11.83
CA THR A 42 -2.20 8.15 -10.84
C THR A 42 -3.32 7.34 -11.46
N LEU A 43 -3.79 6.32 -10.74
CA LEU A 43 -5.04 5.62 -11.02
C LEU A 43 -6.05 6.01 -9.95
N THR A 44 -7.20 6.51 -10.35
CA THR A 44 -8.24 7.01 -9.44
C THR A 44 -9.57 6.33 -9.74
N TYR A 45 -10.29 5.97 -8.67
CA TYR A 45 -11.75 5.85 -8.73
C TYR A 45 -12.37 6.98 -7.92
N GLY A 46 -12.99 7.94 -8.61
CA GLY A 46 -13.48 9.18 -8.03
C GLY A 46 -14.37 9.97 -8.99
N ILE A 47 -14.91 11.09 -8.53
CA ILE A 47 -15.69 11.99 -9.37
C ILE A 47 -14.71 12.92 -10.11
N PRO A 48 -14.80 13.03 -11.44
CA PRO A 48 -13.90 13.90 -12.19
C PRO A 48 -14.06 15.36 -11.77
N GLU A 49 -12.95 16.11 -11.81
CA GLU A 49 -12.91 17.55 -11.53
C GLU A 49 -13.33 17.94 -10.10
N THR A 50 -13.45 16.97 -9.20
CA THR A 50 -13.66 17.21 -7.77
C THR A 50 -12.55 16.55 -6.95
N ASP A 51 -12.58 16.83 -5.65
CA ASP A 51 -11.76 16.20 -4.62
C ASP A 51 -12.35 14.88 -4.11
N ALA A 52 -13.48 14.40 -4.67
CA ALA A 52 -14.14 13.20 -4.21
C ALA A 52 -13.50 11.95 -4.84
N TRP A 53 -12.84 11.14 -4.00
CA TRP A 53 -12.21 9.88 -4.41
C TRP A 53 -12.56 8.76 -3.43
N ALA A 54 -12.52 7.52 -3.92
CA ALA A 54 -12.65 6.32 -3.08
C ALA A 54 -11.32 5.55 -2.99
N LEU A 55 -10.55 5.60 -4.08
CA LEU A 55 -9.30 4.89 -4.25
C LEU A 55 -8.36 5.70 -5.14
N ASN A 56 -7.10 5.81 -4.74
CA ASN A 56 -6.02 6.37 -5.55
C ASN A 56 -4.78 5.47 -5.45
N ALA A 57 -4.16 5.13 -6.58
CA ALA A 57 -2.84 4.51 -6.63
C ALA A 57 -1.85 5.46 -7.30
N PHE A 58 -0.62 5.52 -6.79
CA PHE A 58 0.40 6.46 -7.28
C PHE A 58 1.66 5.74 -7.71
N CYS A 59 2.29 6.28 -8.75
CA CYS A 59 3.49 5.71 -9.32
C CYS A 59 4.39 6.83 -9.80
N GLU A 60 5.44 7.11 -9.03
CA GLU A 60 6.30 8.27 -9.26
C GLU A 60 7.65 7.84 -9.83
N ALA A 61 8.21 8.70 -10.69
CA ALA A 61 9.59 8.55 -11.13
C ALA A 61 10.52 8.51 -9.90
N ARG A 62 11.48 7.58 -9.91
CA ARG A 62 12.47 7.37 -8.83
C ARG A 62 11.87 6.84 -7.52
N ALA A 63 10.59 6.48 -7.46
CA ALA A 63 10.06 5.69 -6.37
C ALA A 63 10.77 4.32 -6.35
N LYS A 64 11.20 3.90 -5.16
CA LYS A 64 11.71 2.54 -4.95
C LYS A 64 10.50 1.59 -4.94
N GLY A 65 10.32 0.85 -6.03
CA GLY A 65 9.32 -0.21 -6.16
C GLY A 65 9.62 -1.45 -5.29
N PRO A 66 9.08 -2.63 -5.65
CA PRO A 66 8.08 -2.88 -6.68
C PRO A 66 6.65 -2.62 -6.16
N GLY A 67 6.51 -2.06 -4.96
CA GLY A 67 5.22 -1.74 -4.35
C GLY A 67 4.65 -0.43 -4.90
N ILE A 68 3.38 -0.45 -5.23
CA ILE A 68 2.57 0.71 -5.59
C ILE A 68 1.72 1.06 -4.36
N PRO A 69 1.84 2.28 -3.80
CA PRO A 69 0.94 2.74 -2.76
C PRO A 69 -0.47 2.90 -3.32
N LEU A 70 -1.43 2.29 -2.63
CA LEU A 70 -2.86 2.40 -2.88
C LEU A 70 -3.51 3.04 -1.65
N MET A 71 -3.92 4.30 -1.81
CA MET A 71 -4.68 5.03 -0.81
C MET A 71 -6.18 4.70 -0.95
N LEU A 72 -6.80 4.34 0.17
CA LEU A 72 -8.21 4.01 0.27
C LEU A 72 -8.91 5.02 1.15
N ALA A 73 -9.98 5.63 0.64
CA ALA A 73 -10.85 6.45 1.47
C ALA A 73 -11.64 5.49 2.37
N LEU A 74 -11.17 5.28 3.60
CA LEU A 74 -11.80 4.45 4.62
C LEU A 74 -11.94 5.28 5.88
N ASN A 75 -13.04 5.08 6.61
CA ASN A 75 -13.13 5.57 7.97
C ASN A 75 -12.24 4.68 8.83
N PHE A 76 -11.27 5.28 9.52
CA PHE A 76 -10.34 4.57 10.41
C PHE A 76 -10.65 4.84 11.89
N GLY A 77 -11.81 5.42 12.21
CA GLY A 77 -12.27 5.63 13.58
C GLY A 77 -11.39 6.59 14.36
N ALA A 78 -11.02 6.22 15.59
CA ALA A 78 -10.16 7.02 16.47
C ALA A 78 -8.66 6.70 16.32
N ARG A 79 -8.26 5.98 15.26
CA ARG A 79 -6.86 5.61 14.98
C ARG A 79 -6.07 6.84 14.55
N ASN A 80 -4.78 6.85 14.88
CA ASN A 80 -3.85 7.94 14.58
C ASN A 80 -3.11 7.72 13.26
N ASN A 81 -2.56 8.79 12.70
CA ASN A 81 -1.65 8.70 11.56
C ASN A 81 -0.47 7.75 11.87
N GLY A 82 -0.21 6.79 11.00
CA GLY A 82 0.82 5.77 11.18
C GLY A 82 0.35 4.49 11.89
N ASP A 83 -0.90 4.42 12.39
CA ASP A 83 -1.43 3.19 12.98
C ASP A 83 -1.54 2.09 11.91
N VAL A 84 -1.03 0.90 12.23
CA VAL A 84 -1.13 -0.27 11.35
C VAL A 84 -2.52 -0.89 11.46
N VAL A 85 -3.11 -1.22 10.32
CA VAL A 85 -4.43 -1.86 10.21
C VAL A 85 -4.39 -2.99 9.19
N GLU A 86 -5.35 -3.90 9.26
CA GLU A 86 -5.60 -4.87 8.20
C GLU A 86 -6.70 -4.34 7.29
N VAL A 87 -6.54 -4.54 5.98
CA VAL A 87 -7.54 -4.21 4.97
C VAL A 87 -7.91 -5.47 4.22
N ILE A 88 -9.19 -5.82 4.27
CA ILE A 88 -9.74 -6.94 3.52
C ILE A 88 -10.10 -6.44 2.12
N PHE A 89 -9.75 -7.20 1.10
CA PHE A 89 -10.21 -6.99 -0.27
C PHE A 89 -10.91 -8.24 -0.79
N SER A 90 -11.99 -8.06 -1.53
CA SER A 90 -12.72 -9.15 -2.16
C SER A 90 -13.33 -8.72 -3.50
N THR A 91 -13.14 -9.54 -4.53
CA THR A 91 -13.83 -9.41 -5.82
C THR A 91 -13.96 -10.77 -6.49
N GLY A 92 -15.19 -11.23 -6.73
CA GLY A 92 -15.45 -12.58 -7.25
C GLY A 92 -14.83 -13.66 -6.37
N ALA A 93 -13.92 -14.45 -6.94
CA ALA A 93 -13.18 -15.49 -6.22
C ALA A 93 -11.86 -15.00 -5.60
N TYR A 94 -11.43 -13.77 -5.91
CA TYR A 94 -10.24 -13.18 -5.33
C TYR A 94 -10.57 -12.61 -3.95
N GLN A 95 -9.86 -13.09 -2.92
CA GLN A 95 -9.95 -12.55 -1.57
C GLN A 95 -8.55 -12.50 -0.97
N THR A 96 -8.20 -11.37 -0.37
CA THR A 96 -6.91 -11.17 0.28
C THR A 96 -7.04 -10.23 1.46
N VAL A 97 -6.04 -10.23 2.33
CA VAL A 97 -5.87 -9.26 3.40
C VAL A 97 -4.50 -8.62 3.23
N PHE A 98 -4.47 -7.30 3.12
CA PHE A 98 -3.23 -6.53 3.13
C PHE A 98 -3.06 -5.84 4.47
N SER A 99 -1.82 -5.74 4.93
CA SER A 99 -1.48 -4.82 6.00
C SER A 99 -1.37 -3.42 5.41
N GLY A 100 -2.07 -2.46 6.01
CA GLY A 100 -2.07 -1.06 5.63
C GLY A 100 -1.72 -0.17 6.81
N THR A 101 -1.58 1.12 6.52
CA THR A 101 -1.24 2.14 7.49
C THR A 101 -2.24 3.28 7.37
N VAL A 102 -2.79 3.75 8.49
CA VAL A 102 -3.59 4.97 8.52
C VAL A 102 -2.71 6.12 8.04
N SER A 103 -3.14 6.79 6.98
CA SER A 103 -2.38 7.86 6.35
C SER A 103 -3.24 9.13 6.34
N ILE A 104 -2.79 10.13 7.09
CA ILE A 104 -3.46 11.43 7.23
C ILE A 104 -2.48 12.48 6.69
N GLN A 105 -2.69 12.91 5.45
CA GLN A 105 -1.87 13.97 4.84
C GLN A 105 -2.55 15.34 4.99
N SER A 106 -3.87 15.38 4.94
CA SER A 106 -4.70 16.56 5.23
C SER A 106 -6.11 16.11 5.65
N ASP A 107 -6.97 17.05 6.05
CA ASP A 107 -8.37 16.76 6.38
C ASP A 107 -9.17 16.23 5.17
N GLU A 108 -8.76 16.58 3.95
CA GLU A 108 -9.40 16.16 2.68
C GLU A 108 -8.71 14.94 2.06
N TYR A 109 -7.52 14.59 2.56
CA TYR A 109 -6.70 13.49 2.06
C TYR A 109 -6.22 12.61 3.23
N ALA A 110 -7.18 11.84 3.75
CA ALA A 110 -6.97 10.89 4.82
C ALA A 110 -7.65 9.55 4.51
N GLY A 111 -7.00 8.46 4.91
CA GLY A 111 -7.49 7.12 4.64
C GLY A 111 -6.56 6.03 5.16
N VAL A 112 -6.54 4.91 4.45
CA VAL A 112 -5.61 3.80 4.70
C VAL A 112 -4.80 3.55 3.45
N GLU A 113 -3.49 3.61 3.58
CA GLU A 113 -2.54 3.28 2.52
C GLU A 113 -2.15 1.81 2.61
N VAL A 114 -2.24 1.08 1.51
CA VAL A 114 -1.73 -0.28 1.38
C VAL A 114 -0.69 -0.32 0.27
N MET A 115 0.41 -1.02 0.51
CA MET A 115 1.43 -1.25 -0.51
C MET A 115 1.10 -2.54 -1.26
N ILE A 116 0.99 -2.48 -2.60
CA ILE A 116 0.65 -3.64 -3.43
C ILE A 116 1.72 -3.82 -4.51
N GLY A 117 2.27 -5.02 -4.65
CA GLY A 117 3.30 -5.28 -5.67
C GLY A 117 2.76 -5.05 -7.09
N VAL A 118 3.57 -4.51 -8.01
CA VAL A 118 3.15 -4.24 -9.39
C VAL A 118 2.68 -5.49 -10.16
N GLU A 119 3.14 -6.68 -9.76
CA GLU A 119 2.73 -7.97 -10.33
C GLU A 119 1.68 -8.70 -9.48
N ASP A 120 1.16 -8.08 -8.42
CA ASP A 120 0.20 -8.72 -7.52
C ASP A 120 -1.11 -9.08 -8.24
N PRO A 121 -1.68 -10.29 -8.00
CA PRO A 121 -2.95 -10.70 -8.60
C PRO A 121 -4.12 -9.73 -8.35
N PHE A 122 -4.04 -8.89 -7.31
CA PHE A 122 -4.96 -7.80 -7.04
C PHE A 122 -5.27 -6.97 -8.28
N TRP A 123 -4.25 -6.58 -9.06
CA TRP A 123 -4.45 -5.70 -10.21
C TRP A 123 -5.25 -6.36 -11.33
N ASN A 124 -4.99 -7.65 -11.58
CA ASN A 124 -5.78 -8.41 -12.53
C ASN A 124 -7.22 -8.57 -12.05
N ALA A 125 -7.44 -8.76 -10.74
CA ALA A 125 -8.76 -8.86 -10.15
C ALA A 125 -9.58 -7.57 -10.32
N LEU A 126 -8.96 -6.39 -10.15
CA LEU A 126 -9.60 -5.09 -10.45
C LEU A 126 -10.04 -4.97 -11.92
N GLY A 127 -9.29 -5.55 -12.84
CA GLY A 127 -9.59 -5.48 -14.27
C GLY A 127 -10.70 -6.43 -14.74
N GLN A 128 -11.09 -7.43 -13.95
CA GLN A 128 -11.97 -8.52 -14.39
C GLN A 128 -13.23 -8.71 -13.55
N GLY A 129 -13.26 -8.22 -12.30
CA GLY A 129 -14.42 -8.37 -11.43
C GLY A 129 -15.58 -7.44 -11.76
N ASP A 130 -16.72 -7.65 -11.08
CA ASP A 130 -17.90 -6.78 -11.18
C ASP A 130 -17.81 -5.58 -10.23
N ALA A 131 -17.40 -5.85 -8.99
CA ALA A 131 -17.21 -4.87 -7.93
C ALA A 131 -16.03 -5.29 -7.04
N LEU A 132 -15.33 -4.29 -6.50
CA LEU A 132 -14.35 -4.45 -5.44
C LEU A 132 -15.02 -4.12 -4.11
N LEU A 133 -15.02 -5.08 -3.20
CA LEU A 133 -15.35 -4.87 -1.80
C LEU A 133 -14.06 -4.68 -1.01
N TYR A 134 -13.96 -3.62 -0.22
CA TYR A 134 -12.80 -3.40 0.65
C TYR A 134 -13.16 -2.68 1.96
N GLY A 135 -12.40 -2.92 3.01
CA GLY A 135 -12.67 -2.32 4.31
C GLY A 135 -11.84 -2.93 5.44
N LEU A 136 -12.04 -2.39 6.65
CA LEU A 136 -11.40 -2.88 7.86
C LEU A 136 -12.20 -4.06 8.46
N PRO A 137 -11.55 -5.07 9.06
CA PRO A 137 -12.24 -6.18 9.70
C PRO A 137 -13.28 -5.72 10.74
N GLY A 138 -14.50 -6.23 10.62
CA GLY A 138 -15.61 -5.90 11.52
C GLY A 138 -16.28 -4.55 11.27
N GLU A 139 -15.82 -3.79 10.26
CA GLU A 139 -16.44 -2.54 9.82
C GLU A 139 -17.26 -2.74 8.53
N GLU A 140 -18.02 -1.72 8.12
CA GLU A 140 -18.77 -1.77 6.87
C GLU A 140 -17.80 -1.76 5.68
N MET A 141 -17.93 -2.76 4.81
CA MET A 141 -17.14 -2.86 3.58
C MET A 141 -17.65 -1.86 2.55
N ARG A 142 -16.75 -1.07 1.97
CA ARG A 142 -17.04 -0.22 0.82
C ARG A 142 -17.11 -1.05 -0.45
N SER A 143 -17.98 -0.63 -1.37
CA SER A 143 -18.14 -1.25 -2.68
C SER A 143 -17.83 -0.25 -3.78
N VAL A 144 -16.89 -0.60 -4.67
CA VAL A 144 -16.56 0.16 -5.87
C VAL A 144 -16.87 -0.68 -7.10
N PRO A 145 -17.70 -0.21 -8.05
CA PRO A 145 -17.94 -0.91 -9.29
C PRO A 145 -16.65 -0.98 -10.12
N LEU A 146 -16.36 -2.14 -10.71
CA LEU A 146 -15.19 -2.35 -11.57
C LEU A 146 -15.49 -2.15 -13.06
N ARG A 147 -16.73 -1.79 -13.40
CA ARG A 147 -17.09 -1.37 -14.75
C ARG A 147 -16.21 -0.19 -15.18
N GLY A 148 -15.48 -0.37 -16.27
CA GLY A 148 -14.58 0.65 -16.81
C GLY A 148 -13.18 0.66 -16.18
N ALA A 149 -12.88 -0.20 -15.20
CA ALA A 149 -11.57 -0.26 -14.55
C ALA A 149 -10.46 -0.81 -15.46
N ASN A 150 -10.78 -1.77 -16.34
CA ASN A 150 -9.77 -2.56 -17.05
C ASN A 150 -8.74 -1.72 -17.82
N ALA A 151 -9.19 -0.78 -18.65
CA ALA A 151 -8.29 0.03 -19.48
C ALA A 151 -7.42 0.99 -18.65
N PRO A 152 -7.98 1.79 -17.71
CA PRO A 152 -7.19 2.63 -16.80
C PRO A 152 -6.19 1.84 -15.96
N VAL A 153 -6.60 0.69 -15.39
CA VAL A 153 -5.71 -0.17 -14.57
C VAL A 153 -4.54 -0.68 -15.39
N ARG A 154 -4.77 -1.19 -16.61
CA ARG A 154 -3.68 -1.69 -17.48
C ARG A 154 -2.74 -0.57 -17.89
N SER A 155 -3.28 0.56 -18.34
CA SER A 155 -2.48 1.75 -18.69
C SER A 155 -1.60 2.19 -17.51
N PHE A 156 -2.15 2.23 -16.30
CA PHE A 156 -1.41 2.59 -15.10
C PHE A 156 -0.26 1.62 -14.80
N LEU A 157 -0.50 0.31 -14.83
CA LEU A 157 0.53 -0.70 -14.59
C LEU A 157 1.63 -0.69 -15.64
N ASP A 158 1.28 -0.53 -16.92
CA ASP A 158 2.24 -0.45 -18.01
C ASP A 158 3.20 0.74 -17.79
N HIS A 159 2.67 1.89 -17.37
CA HIS A 159 3.50 3.05 -17.02
C HIS A 159 4.36 2.81 -15.78
N CYS A 160 3.82 2.15 -14.74
CA CYS A 160 4.60 1.81 -13.55
C CYS A 160 5.78 0.91 -13.85
N GLN A 161 5.56 -0.15 -14.62
CA GLN A 161 6.61 -1.07 -15.03
C GLN A 161 7.72 -0.36 -15.81
N GLN A 162 7.35 0.56 -16.70
CA GLN A 162 8.32 1.39 -17.44
C GLN A 162 9.11 2.31 -16.51
N THR A 163 8.45 2.98 -15.57
CA THR A 163 9.09 3.86 -14.59
C THR A 163 10.07 3.11 -13.69
N PHE A 164 9.68 1.94 -13.20
CA PHE A 164 10.56 1.09 -12.39
C PHE A 164 11.76 0.60 -13.22
N ALA A 165 11.55 0.07 -14.42
CA ALA A 165 12.64 -0.36 -15.29
C ALA A 165 13.62 0.77 -15.67
N ALA A 166 13.12 1.99 -15.87
CA ALA A 166 13.96 3.15 -16.15
C ALA A 166 14.80 3.57 -14.93
N THR A 167 14.24 3.42 -13.72
CA THR A 167 14.97 3.66 -12.46
C THR A 167 16.11 2.64 -12.32
N ASP A 168 15.85 1.37 -12.61
CA ASP A 168 16.83 0.27 -12.54
C ASP A 168 18.00 0.49 -13.48
N ALA A 169 17.72 0.96 -14.69
CA ALA A 169 18.75 1.23 -15.69
C ALA A 169 19.65 2.43 -15.33
N ALA A 170 19.15 3.37 -14.53
CA ALA A 170 19.83 4.65 -14.24
C ALA A 170 20.73 4.61 -13.00
N THR A 171 20.61 3.60 -12.12
CA THR A 171 21.32 3.55 -10.83
C THR A 171 22.51 2.57 -10.88
N PRO A 172 23.76 3.05 -10.78
CA PRO A 172 24.92 2.18 -10.59
C PRO A 172 24.88 1.52 -9.19
N PRO A 173 25.24 0.23 -9.06
CA PRO A 173 25.15 -0.46 -7.78
C PRO A 173 26.31 -0.09 -6.85
N ALA A 174 25.98 0.29 -5.63
CA ALA A 174 26.79 -0.04 -4.48
C ALA A 174 25.89 -0.83 -3.51
N PRO A 175 26.14 -2.12 -3.31
CA PRO A 175 25.51 -2.86 -2.24
C PRO A 175 25.83 -2.15 -0.90
N GLU A 176 24.83 -1.91 -0.08
CA GLU A 176 24.99 -1.38 1.26
C GLU A 176 25.27 -2.53 2.24
N GLY A 177 26.40 -2.47 2.94
CA GLY A 177 26.87 -3.53 3.84
C GLY A 177 28.26 -4.06 3.45
N PRO A 178 28.64 -5.28 3.92
CA PRO A 178 27.85 -6.17 4.77
C PRO A 178 27.68 -5.64 6.20
N PHE A 179 26.47 -5.71 6.74
CA PHE A 179 26.16 -5.49 8.15
C PHE A 179 26.19 -6.80 8.91
N THR A 180 26.72 -6.81 10.13
CA THR A 180 26.70 -8.00 10.99
C THR A 180 25.48 -7.93 11.91
N TYR A 181 24.69 -9.00 11.95
CA TYR A 181 23.55 -9.15 12.86
C TYR A 181 23.80 -10.29 13.83
N ASN A 182 23.53 -10.06 15.11
CA ASN A 182 23.54 -11.09 16.15
C ASN A 182 22.10 -11.36 16.60
N CYS A 183 21.75 -12.64 16.70
CA CYS A 183 20.40 -13.09 16.98
C CYS A 183 20.25 -13.59 18.42
N ASP A 184 19.01 -13.55 18.93
CA ASP A 184 18.69 -13.97 20.31
C ASP A 184 18.93 -15.48 20.53
N ASP A 185 18.93 -16.29 19.47
CA ASP A 185 19.27 -17.72 19.49
C ASP A 185 20.78 -18.00 19.49
N GLY A 186 21.61 -16.95 19.50
CA GLY A 186 23.07 -17.03 19.45
C GLY A 186 23.65 -17.17 18.03
N SER A 187 22.82 -17.25 17.00
CA SER A 187 23.27 -17.22 15.61
C SER A 187 23.70 -15.81 15.19
N HIS A 188 24.42 -15.72 14.08
CA HIS A 188 24.77 -14.45 13.44
C HIS A 188 24.78 -14.61 11.94
N PHE A 189 24.53 -13.51 11.23
CA PHE A 189 24.59 -13.46 9.77
C PHE A 189 25.11 -12.12 9.28
N TYR A 190 25.56 -12.11 8.03
CA TYR A 190 25.89 -10.90 7.30
C TYR A 190 24.72 -10.52 6.39
N LEU A 191 24.42 -9.23 6.34
CA LEU A 191 23.34 -8.70 5.54
C LEU A 191 23.85 -7.62 4.59
N THR A 192 23.59 -7.79 3.31
CA THR A 192 23.86 -6.79 2.28
C THR A 192 22.55 -6.40 1.63
N PHE A 193 22.31 -5.10 1.49
CA PHE A 193 21.16 -4.58 0.74
C PHE A 193 21.63 -4.08 -0.62
N ASP A 194 21.02 -4.59 -1.68
CA ASP A 194 21.12 -4.04 -3.01
C ASP A 194 19.86 -3.21 -3.29
N ASN A 195 20.01 -1.89 -3.11
CA ASN A 195 18.97 -0.90 -3.40
C ASN A 195 19.18 -0.25 -4.78
N SER A 196 20.02 -0.85 -5.64
CA SER A 196 20.35 -0.29 -6.96
C SER A 196 19.22 -0.42 -7.97
N GLN A 197 18.26 -1.30 -7.69
CA GLN A 197 17.09 -1.52 -8.53
C GLN A 197 15.83 -1.06 -7.80
N SER A 198 14.76 -0.93 -8.56
CA SER A 198 13.40 -0.59 -8.16
C SER A 198 12.93 -1.56 -7.11
N THR A 199 13.33 -2.83 -7.22
CA THR A 199 13.14 -3.80 -6.16
C THR A 199 14.41 -3.90 -5.32
N SER A 200 14.31 -3.52 -4.05
CA SER A 200 15.42 -3.77 -3.11
C SER A 200 15.59 -5.27 -2.90
N VAL A 201 16.83 -5.71 -2.87
CA VAL A 201 17.17 -7.11 -2.63
C VAL A 201 18.06 -7.17 -1.38
N ALA A 202 17.73 -8.06 -0.46
CA ALA A 202 18.53 -8.32 0.71
C ALA A 202 19.22 -9.68 0.59
N THR A 203 20.54 -9.72 0.70
CA THR A 203 21.30 -10.99 0.73
C THR A 203 21.74 -11.28 2.14
N ILE A 204 21.19 -12.35 2.72
CA ILE A 204 21.60 -12.92 4.01
C ILE A 204 22.71 -13.94 3.72
N SER A 205 23.84 -13.85 4.42
CA SER A 205 24.94 -14.80 4.33
C SER A 205 25.28 -15.41 5.71
N LEU A 206 25.26 -16.74 5.80
CA LEU A 206 25.67 -17.54 6.96
C LEU A 206 26.81 -18.48 6.55
N GLY A 207 28.05 -18.11 6.88
CA GLY A 207 29.23 -18.85 6.46
C GLY A 207 29.34 -18.89 4.93
N SER A 208 29.29 -20.09 4.34
CA SER A 208 29.31 -20.30 2.88
C SER A 208 27.92 -20.30 2.23
N ASN A 209 26.84 -20.21 3.01
CA ASN A 209 25.47 -20.23 2.51
C ASN A 209 24.96 -18.79 2.37
N SER A 210 24.22 -18.50 1.29
CA SER A 210 23.55 -17.23 1.10
C SER A 210 22.13 -17.42 0.58
N ALA A 211 21.22 -16.55 1.01
CA ALA A 211 19.87 -16.43 0.46
C ALA A 211 19.64 -15.00 0.00
N THR A 212 19.02 -14.86 -1.17
CA THR A 212 18.66 -13.58 -1.76
C THR A 212 17.15 -13.39 -1.61
N LEU A 213 16.76 -12.40 -0.84
CA LEU A 213 15.38 -12.07 -0.52
C LEU A 213 14.97 -10.81 -1.29
N VAL A 214 13.79 -10.84 -1.87
CA VAL A 214 13.23 -9.74 -2.65
C VAL A 214 12.34 -8.91 -1.75
N GLN A 215 12.48 -7.59 -1.78
CA GLN A 215 11.62 -6.70 -1.01
C GLN A 215 10.16 -6.90 -1.42
N ALA A 216 9.31 -7.12 -0.43
CA ALA A 216 7.88 -7.19 -0.60
C ALA A 216 7.22 -6.02 0.15
N PRO A 217 5.99 -5.64 -0.23
CA PRO A 217 5.18 -4.70 0.53
C PRO A 217 5.09 -5.05 2.04
N SER A 218 5.19 -4.03 2.90
CA SER A 218 5.05 -4.14 4.36
C SER A 218 4.43 -2.87 4.93
N ALA A 219 3.60 -2.98 5.97
CA ALA A 219 2.97 -1.83 6.64
C ALA A 219 3.89 -1.11 7.64
N SER A 220 4.86 -1.82 8.24
CA SER A 220 5.86 -1.23 9.11
C SER A 220 7.22 -1.88 8.91
N GLY A 221 8.26 -1.04 8.78
CA GLY A 221 9.59 -1.51 8.40
C GLY A 221 9.63 -2.03 6.96
N THR A 222 10.68 -2.74 6.62
CA THR A 222 10.88 -3.33 5.30
C THR A 222 10.77 -4.84 5.37
N LEU A 223 9.93 -5.45 4.53
CA LEU A 223 9.83 -6.91 4.41
C LEU A 223 10.64 -7.38 3.19
N TYR A 224 11.40 -8.45 3.38
CA TYR A 224 12.05 -9.19 2.31
C TYR A 224 11.64 -10.66 2.37
N LYS A 225 11.39 -11.30 1.22
CA LYS A 225 10.93 -12.69 1.14
C LYS A 225 11.75 -13.54 0.19
N PHE A 226 11.93 -14.81 0.54
CA PHE A 226 12.41 -15.86 -0.37
C PHE A 226 11.72 -17.19 -0.04
N GLY A 227 10.71 -17.57 -0.83
CA GLY A 227 9.87 -18.73 -0.51
C GLY A 227 9.14 -18.51 0.82
N ALA A 228 9.36 -19.43 1.78
CA ALA A 228 8.77 -19.35 3.12
C ALA A 228 9.64 -18.60 4.15
N LEU A 229 10.81 -18.11 3.75
CA LEU A 229 11.66 -17.24 4.56
C LEU A 229 11.19 -15.80 4.42
N GLU A 230 10.92 -15.16 5.55
CA GLU A 230 10.60 -13.74 5.62
C GLU A 230 11.59 -13.03 6.53
N MET A 231 11.96 -11.80 6.17
CA MET A 231 12.79 -10.94 7.00
C MET A 231 12.16 -9.56 7.09
N HIS A 232 11.77 -9.17 8.29
CA HIS A 232 11.33 -7.81 8.57
C HIS A 232 12.50 -7.00 9.14
N THR A 233 12.77 -5.81 8.62
CA THR A 233 13.81 -4.91 9.13
C THR A 233 13.22 -3.57 9.57
N LYS A 234 13.73 -3.01 10.67
CA LYS A 234 13.35 -1.69 11.17
C LYS A 234 14.54 -1.05 11.91
N GLY A 235 15.19 -0.08 11.28
CA GLY A 235 16.41 0.53 11.81
C GLY A 235 17.54 -0.51 11.95
N ASP A 236 18.05 -0.69 13.17
CA ASP A 236 19.10 -1.67 13.48
C ASP A 236 18.55 -3.09 13.75
N GLU A 237 17.24 -3.28 13.78
CA GLU A 237 16.60 -4.55 14.09
C GLU A 237 16.22 -5.34 12.83
N ALA A 238 16.41 -6.66 12.87
CA ALA A 238 15.90 -7.60 11.90
C ALA A 238 15.16 -8.74 12.61
N MET A 239 14.02 -9.16 12.10
CA MET A 239 13.26 -10.32 12.56
C MET A 239 13.18 -11.32 11.42
N ILE A 240 13.77 -12.49 11.62
CA ILE A 240 13.73 -13.61 10.67
C ILE A 240 12.54 -14.49 11.03
N VAL A 241 11.65 -14.74 10.08
CA VAL A 241 10.50 -15.61 10.24
C VAL A 241 10.63 -16.77 9.27
N THR A 242 10.53 -17.97 9.81
CA THR A 242 10.49 -19.23 9.08
C THR A 242 9.22 -20.00 9.49
N PRO A 243 8.83 -21.07 8.77
CA PRO A 243 7.70 -21.90 9.21
C PRO A 243 7.87 -22.53 10.59
N GLN A 244 9.10 -22.66 11.07
CA GLN A 244 9.43 -23.33 12.32
C GLN A 244 9.65 -22.37 13.48
N ASP A 245 10.18 -21.17 13.21
CA ASP A 245 10.63 -20.26 14.26
C ASP A 245 10.67 -18.80 13.80
N THR A 246 10.63 -17.90 14.79
CA THR A 246 10.81 -16.45 14.62
C THR A 246 11.95 -15.99 15.52
N VAL A 247 13.01 -15.45 14.92
CA VAL A 247 14.22 -15.04 15.63
C VAL A 247 14.45 -13.54 15.44
N ARG A 248 14.68 -12.84 16.55
CA ARG A 248 15.03 -11.43 16.57
C ARG A 248 16.55 -11.27 16.53
N CYS A 249 17.03 -10.31 15.75
CA CYS A 249 18.44 -10.04 15.55
C CYS A 249 18.72 -8.54 15.53
N MET A 250 19.90 -8.15 16.03
CA MET A 250 20.32 -6.76 16.15
C MET A 250 21.63 -6.52 15.40
N ARG A 251 21.66 -5.43 14.61
CA ARG A 251 22.85 -4.96 13.91
C ARG A 251 23.92 -4.57 14.92
N GLN A 252 25.12 -5.10 14.72
CA GLN A 252 26.32 -4.68 15.44
C GLN A 252 26.77 -3.31 14.90
N ARG A 253 27.05 -2.38 15.81
CA ARG A 253 27.60 -1.06 15.48
C ARG A 253 29.10 -1.10 15.28
#